data_AF-A0A1F8TAZ3-F1
#
_entry.id   AF-A0A1F8TAZ3-F1
#
_cell.length_a   1.000
_cell.length_b   1.000
_cell.length_c   1.000
_cell.angle_alpha   90.00
_cell.angle_beta   90.00
_cell.angle_gamma   90.00
#
_symmetry.space_group_name_H-M   'P 1'
#
loop_
_entity.id
_entity.type
_entity.pdbx_description
1 polymer ?
#
loop_
_entity_poly.entity_id
_entity_poly.type
_entity_poly.pdbx_seq_one_letter_code
_entity_poly.pdbx_strand_id
1 'polypeptide(L)'
;MHGWRKLVVGVAAILFVGFCLIPLIINLRQGDEERSSPRPTSTPRASGGMGTDVEGETWRIVVNHAYGVQRPAPSASAASRGTDSPEATSFLIYLDVGLANRTDTGATVKWDQFVLRDADGGTYLPETRYLGKFPFAGVIYQGTPREGRLTYVVLVDPGALDQLTLILREPRGLDRTEVALDDFYLAEKVSLTEAVTGGMIEVAVTGQSLETIGLEIRPQLELSLEVDIEVGTLFKPQVEGLQDMVVRTGQTVVVEPNLSLELELEVACADMHLTGPAGGEGYTIGEEPPPDDLLRLLQAPEFQKAEFRLQQFSIWTITDNPGRADYVGLGGTGIGTPPSELEFDQIRNLFESAGIDLTGYSALG
;
A
#
# COMPACT_ATOMS: atom_id res chain seq x y z
N MET A 1 37.24 -23.23 72.71
CA MET A 1 36.20 -24.27 72.80
C MET A 1 35.53 -24.37 71.43
N HIS A 2 35.52 -25.59 70.86
CA HIS A 2 34.68 -26.09 69.74
C HIS A 2 34.53 -25.19 68.48
N GLY A 3 34.91 -25.57 67.25
CA GLY A 3 35.15 -26.89 66.70
C GLY A 3 34.56 -26.97 65.27
N TRP A 4 35.43 -26.86 64.26
CA TRP A 4 35.50 -27.61 62.99
C TRP A 4 34.28 -27.86 62.05
N ARG A 5 34.53 -27.51 60.76
CA ARG A 5 34.30 -28.26 59.49
C ARG A 5 32.83 -28.63 59.12
N LYS A 6 32.34 -28.49 57.89
CA LYS A 6 32.80 -29.11 56.63
C LYS A 6 32.13 -28.52 55.38
N LEU A 7 32.91 -28.58 54.31
CA LEU A 7 32.57 -28.53 52.88
C LEU A 7 31.64 -29.70 52.47
N VAL A 8 30.63 -29.46 51.61
CA VAL A 8 30.09 -30.47 50.68
C VAL A 8 29.78 -29.81 49.34
N VAL A 9 30.41 -30.38 48.31
CA VAL A 9 30.24 -30.18 46.87
C VAL A 9 28.97 -30.87 46.41
N GLY A 10 28.23 -30.27 45.48
CA GLY A 10 27.09 -30.89 44.80
C GLY A 10 26.90 -30.34 43.40
N VAL A 11 27.66 -30.88 42.45
CA VAL A 11 27.45 -30.77 41.01
C VAL A 11 26.22 -31.61 40.64
N ALA A 12 25.27 -31.03 39.90
CA ALA A 12 24.27 -31.79 39.15
C ALA A 12 24.12 -31.17 37.77
N ALA A 13 24.71 -31.84 36.79
CA ALA A 13 24.48 -31.63 35.37
C ALA A 13 23.10 -32.18 35.00
N ILE A 14 22.34 -31.43 34.21
CA ILE A 14 21.27 -32.00 33.38
C ILE A 14 21.57 -31.65 31.93
N LEU A 15 21.96 -32.69 31.21
CA LEU A 15 22.03 -32.80 29.76
C LEU A 15 20.62 -32.70 29.19
N PHE A 16 20.40 -31.80 28.23
CA PHE A 16 19.39 -32.00 27.20
C PHE A 16 20.09 -31.91 25.84
N VAL A 17 20.39 -33.09 25.31
CA VAL A 17 20.92 -33.30 23.96
C VAL A 17 19.71 -33.51 23.06
N GLY A 18 19.34 -32.47 22.31
CA GLY A 18 18.42 -32.56 21.18
C GLY A 18 19.21 -32.73 19.89
N PHE A 19 19.37 -33.98 19.46
CA PHE A 19 19.92 -34.39 18.17
C PHE A 19 19.06 -33.82 17.02
N CYS A 20 19.61 -32.94 16.19
CA CYS A 20 19.18 -32.76 14.80
C CYS A 20 20.35 -33.09 13.88
N LEU A 21 20.30 -34.30 13.32
CA LEU A 21 21.21 -34.81 12.32
C LEU A 21 21.07 -34.03 11.02
N ILE A 22 22.15 -33.35 10.64
CA ILE A 22 22.42 -32.88 9.28
C ILE A 22 22.93 -34.10 8.48
N PRO A 23 22.32 -34.47 7.33
CA PRO A 23 23.01 -35.26 6.35
C PRO A 23 23.84 -34.34 5.44
N LEU A 24 25.13 -34.23 5.76
CA LEU A 24 26.18 -33.68 4.92
C LEU A 24 26.50 -34.73 3.84
N ILE A 25 25.91 -34.61 2.64
CA ILE A 25 26.30 -35.43 1.48
C ILE A 25 27.48 -34.73 0.79
N ILE A 26 28.67 -35.23 1.08
CA ILE A 26 29.88 -35.00 0.28
C ILE A 26 29.87 -36.05 -0.84
N ASN A 27 29.83 -35.61 -2.10
CA ASN A 27 30.11 -36.48 -3.24
C ASN A 27 31.17 -35.81 -4.12
N LEU A 28 32.36 -36.40 -4.15
CA LEU A 28 33.49 -36.03 -5.00
C LEU A 28 33.89 -37.27 -5.80
N ARG A 29 33.64 -37.28 -7.11
CA ARG A 29 34.65 -37.24 -8.20
C ARG A 29 34.17 -37.90 -9.51
N GLN A 30 34.51 -37.18 -10.58
CA GLN A 30 35.00 -37.62 -11.91
C GLN A 30 34.04 -38.19 -12.96
N GLY A 31 34.13 -37.60 -14.16
CA GLY A 31 33.93 -38.30 -15.44
C GLY A 31 33.15 -37.48 -16.46
N ASP A 32 33.84 -36.96 -17.46
CA ASP A 32 33.30 -36.36 -18.68
C ASP A 32 32.28 -37.28 -19.38
N GLU A 33 31.19 -36.70 -19.90
CA GLU A 33 30.62 -37.06 -21.21
C GLU A 33 29.57 -36.02 -21.65
N GLU A 34 29.83 -35.41 -22.81
CA GLU A 34 28.88 -34.58 -23.55
C GLU A 34 27.58 -35.35 -23.82
N ARG A 35 26.47 -34.94 -23.19
CA ARG A 35 25.13 -35.21 -23.70
C ARG A 35 24.25 -33.98 -23.57
N SER A 36 24.05 -33.35 -24.73
CA SER A 36 22.90 -32.50 -25.05
C SER A 36 21.62 -33.10 -24.46
N SER A 37 21.11 -32.48 -23.41
CA SER A 37 19.76 -32.71 -22.90
C SER A 37 18.93 -31.46 -23.20
N PRO A 38 17.73 -31.61 -23.77
CA PRO A 38 16.90 -30.48 -24.17
C PRO A 38 16.54 -29.65 -22.94
N ARG A 39 16.70 -28.32 -23.05
CA ARG A 39 16.16 -27.37 -22.09
C ARG A 39 14.68 -27.71 -21.88
N PRO A 40 14.21 -27.82 -20.62
CA PRO A 40 12.77 -27.88 -20.38
C PRO A 40 12.19 -26.55 -20.86
N THR A 41 11.44 -26.60 -21.95
CA THR A 41 10.56 -25.52 -22.36
C THR A 41 9.54 -25.39 -21.24
N SER A 42 9.71 -24.38 -20.37
CA SER A 42 8.66 -23.95 -19.46
C SER A 42 7.46 -23.56 -20.32
N THR A 43 6.49 -24.45 -20.44
CA THR A 43 5.19 -24.10 -20.98
C THR A 43 4.61 -23.02 -20.07
N PRO A 44 4.22 -21.84 -20.58
CA PRO A 44 3.46 -20.89 -19.78
C PRO A 44 2.23 -21.63 -19.28
N ARG A 45 2.12 -21.75 -17.96
CA ARG A 45 0.95 -22.33 -17.31
C ARG A 45 -0.18 -21.36 -17.62
N ALA A 46 -1.10 -21.75 -18.49
CA ALA A 46 -2.35 -21.02 -18.69
C ALA A 46 -3.07 -20.98 -17.34
N SER A 47 -2.94 -19.87 -16.62
CA SER A 47 -3.94 -19.44 -15.66
C SER A 47 -5.22 -19.30 -16.45
N GLY A 48 -6.24 -20.08 -16.11
CA GLY A 48 -7.57 -19.98 -16.71
C GLY A 48 -8.23 -18.67 -16.28
N GLY A 49 -7.75 -17.55 -16.82
CA GLY A 49 -8.26 -16.21 -16.52
C GLY A 49 -9.58 -15.95 -17.22
N MET A 50 -10.54 -15.43 -16.46
CA MET A 50 -11.70 -14.69 -16.97
C MET A 50 -11.19 -13.40 -17.65
N GLY A 51 -10.74 -13.53 -18.90
CA GLY A 51 -10.25 -12.39 -19.66
C GLY A 51 -10.79 -12.39 -21.08
N THR A 52 -11.11 -11.22 -21.61
CA THR A 52 -11.55 -11.05 -22.99
C THR A 52 -10.35 -11.21 -23.93
N ASP A 53 -10.42 -12.21 -24.80
CA ASP A 53 -9.37 -12.56 -25.77
C ASP A 53 -9.83 -12.29 -27.20
N VAL A 54 -9.15 -11.37 -27.88
CA VAL A 54 -9.48 -10.95 -29.24
C VAL A 54 -8.28 -11.11 -30.15
N GLU A 55 -8.50 -11.79 -31.26
CA GLU A 55 -7.51 -11.95 -32.33
C GLU A 55 -7.78 -10.96 -33.47
N GLY A 56 -6.91 -9.95 -33.61
CA GLY A 56 -6.81 -9.11 -34.80
C GLY A 56 -5.88 -9.69 -35.87
N GLU A 57 -5.64 -8.95 -36.95
CA GLU A 57 -4.74 -9.38 -38.02
C GLU A 57 -3.28 -9.41 -37.55
N THR A 58 -2.81 -8.30 -36.96
CA THR A 58 -1.42 -8.20 -36.48
C THR A 58 -1.27 -8.68 -35.03
N TRP A 59 -2.26 -8.39 -34.18
CA TRP A 59 -2.16 -8.54 -32.73
C TRP A 59 -3.23 -9.46 -32.17
N ARG A 60 -2.88 -10.28 -31.20
CA ARG A 60 -3.82 -10.88 -30.24
C ARG A 60 -3.72 -10.09 -28.95
N ILE A 61 -4.86 -9.67 -28.42
CA ILE A 61 -4.96 -8.90 -27.18
C ILE A 61 -5.79 -9.72 -26.21
N VAL A 62 -5.28 -9.89 -25.00
CA VAL A 62 -5.99 -10.50 -23.88
C VAL A 62 -6.07 -9.44 -22.78
N VAL A 63 -7.26 -9.11 -22.31
CA VAL A 63 -7.42 -8.31 -21.09
C VAL A 63 -7.71 -9.27 -19.95
N ASN A 64 -6.72 -9.50 -19.08
CA ASN A 64 -6.81 -10.47 -17.99
C ASN A 64 -7.61 -9.93 -16.80
N HIS A 65 -7.47 -8.65 -16.51
CA HIS A 65 -8.22 -7.95 -15.46
C HIS A 65 -8.51 -6.52 -15.91
N ALA A 66 -9.71 -6.04 -15.61
CA ALA A 66 -10.11 -4.66 -15.82
C ALA A 66 -10.87 -4.16 -14.59
N TYR A 67 -10.35 -3.16 -13.91
CA TYR A 67 -11.02 -2.57 -12.76
C TYR A 67 -10.79 -1.08 -12.65
N GLY A 68 -11.68 -0.39 -11.94
CA GLY A 68 -11.59 1.04 -11.71
C GLY A 68 -11.64 1.40 -10.23
N VAL A 69 -11.00 2.50 -9.86
CA VAL A 69 -11.17 3.17 -8.57
C VAL A 69 -11.71 4.57 -8.78
N GLN A 70 -12.66 4.98 -7.95
CA GLN A 70 -13.22 6.32 -8.02
C GLN A 70 -12.19 7.32 -7.47
N ARG A 71 -12.01 8.45 -8.16
CA ARG A 71 -11.14 9.53 -7.71
C ARG A 71 -11.94 10.83 -7.68
N PRO A 72 -11.62 11.77 -6.77
CA PRO A 72 -12.11 13.12 -6.89
C PRO A 72 -11.81 13.65 -8.29
N ALA A 73 -12.78 14.32 -8.91
CA ALA A 73 -12.56 14.90 -10.22
C ALA A 73 -11.32 15.81 -10.17
N PRO A 74 -10.36 15.65 -11.10
CA PRO A 74 -9.23 16.57 -11.14
C PRO A 74 -9.76 17.99 -11.33
N SER A 75 -9.07 18.98 -10.77
CA SER A 75 -9.45 20.38 -10.99
C SER A 75 -9.64 20.64 -12.49
N ALA A 76 -10.65 21.44 -12.85
CA ALA A 76 -11.17 21.60 -14.22
C ALA A 76 -10.11 21.89 -15.31
N SER A 77 -8.89 22.31 -14.94
CA SER A 77 -7.76 22.52 -15.84
C SER A 77 -7.09 21.25 -16.38
N ALA A 78 -7.30 20.08 -15.77
CA ALA A 78 -6.62 18.82 -16.12
C ALA A 78 -7.51 17.80 -16.86
N ALA A 79 -8.81 18.09 -17.02
CA ALA A 79 -9.72 17.24 -17.78
C ALA A 79 -9.43 17.38 -19.29
N SER A 80 -8.65 16.46 -19.85
CA SER A 80 -8.59 16.29 -21.30
C SER A 80 -9.93 15.74 -21.79
N ARG A 81 -10.79 16.60 -22.36
CA ARG A 81 -11.99 16.24 -23.16
C ARG A 81 -12.76 15.01 -22.63
N GLY A 82 -13.39 15.15 -21.47
CA GLY A 82 -14.45 14.26 -21.00
C GLY A 82 -15.78 15.01 -21.00
N THR A 83 -16.89 14.27 -21.00
CA THR A 83 -18.28 14.75 -21.04
C THR A 83 -18.55 16.07 -20.29
N ASP A 84 -19.45 16.91 -20.84
CA ASP A 84 -19.96 18.12 -20.16
C ASP A 84 -20.98 17.79 -19.04
N SER A 85 -21.17 16.50 -18.73
CA SER A 85 -22.08 16.05 -17.68
C SER A 85 -21.63 16.61 -16.31
N PRO A 86 -22.51 17.32 -15.58
CA PRO A 86 -22.22 17.76 -14.22
C PRO A 86 -22.12 16.58 -13.22
N GLU A 87 -22.56 15.39 -13.62
CA GLU A 87 -22.49 14.15 -12.83
C GLU A 87 -21.22 13.33 -13.14
N ALA A 88 -20.40 13.79 -14.09
CA ALA A 88 -19.20 13.08 -14.50
C ALA A 88 -18.25 12.89 -13.32
N THR A 89 -17.83 11.64 -13.14
CA THR A 89 -16.94 11.23 -12.06
C THR A 89 -15.60 10.80 -12.66
N SER A 90 -14.50 11.14 -11.99
CA SER A 90 -13.19 10.68 -12.42
C SER A 90 -12.94 9.28 -11.90
N PHE A 91 -12.46 8.41 -12.78
CA PHE A 91 -12.06 7.05 -12.47
C PHE A 91 -10.62 6.83 -12.90
N LEU A 92 -9.86 6.11 -12.08
CA LEU A 92 -8.57 5.56 -12.47
C LEU A 92 -8.78 4.09 -12.83
N ILE A 93 -8.66 3.78 -14.11
CA ILE A 93 -8.91 2.46 -14.68
C ILE A 93 -7.58 1.73 -14.86
N TYR A 94 -7.53 0.47 -14.44
CA TYR A 94 -6.37 -0.41 -14.58
C TYR A 94 -6.74 -1.60 -15.45
N LEU A 95 -5.94 -1.83 -16.50
CA LEU A 95 -6.10 -2.96 -17.42
C LEU A 95 -4.82 -3.79 -17.42
N ASP A 96 -4.91 -5.04 -17.01
CA ASP A 96 -3.82 -6.02 -17.17
C ASP A 96 -3.93 -6.67 -18.54
N VAL A 97 -3.01 -6.32 -19.44
CA VAL A 97 -3.09 -6.66 -20.86
C VAL A 97 -1.96 -7.62 -21.25
N GLY A 98 -2.33 -8.74 -21.86
CA GLY A 98 -1.47 -9.59 -22.65
C GLY A 98 -1.50 -9.19 -24.13
N LEU A 99 -0.33 -9.08 -24.76
CA LEU A 99 -0.19 -8.72 -26.17
C LEU A 99 0.74 -9.71 -26.89
N ALA A 100 0.24 -10.30 -27.97
CA ALA A 100 1.00 -11.20 -28.82
C ALA A 100 0.98 -10.73 -30.28
N ASN A 101 2.15 -10.71 -30.91
CA ASN A 101 2.25 -10.53 -32.36
C ASN A 101 1.88 -11.85 -33.08
N ARG A 102 0.99 -11.78 -34.05
CA ARG A 102 0.51 -12.93 -34.84
C ARG A 102 1.23 -13.07 -36.19
N THR A 103 1.91 -12.02 -36.63
CA THR A 103 2.67 -12.02 -37.88
C THR A 103 4.01 -12.73 -37.72
N ASP A 104 4.58 -13.19 -38.84
CA ASP A 104 5.91 -13.82 -38.91
C ASP A 104 7.07 -12.81 -38.78
N THR A 105 6.79 -11.51 -38.89
CA THR A 105 7.76 -10.44 -38.75
C THR A 105 7.63 -9.76 -37.38
N GLY A 106 8.73 -9.23 -36.85
CA GLY A 106 8.67 -8.45 -35.61
C GLY A 106 7.92 -7.13 -35.79
N ALA A 107 7.04 -6.80 -34.86
CA ALA A 107 6.27 -5.56 -34.86
C ALA A 107 6.51 -4.76 -33.56
N THR A 108 6.40 -3.45 -33.63
CA THR A 108 6.49 -2.56 -32.47
C THR A 108 5.15 -1.91 -32.22
N VAL A 109 4.80 -1.73 -30.95
CA VAL A 109 3.64 -0.94 -30.54
C VAL A 109 4.10 0.26 -29.70
N LYS A 110 3.38 1.36 -29.82
CA LYS A 110 3.55 2.57 -29.01
C LYS A 110 2.40 2.70 -28.01
N TRP A 111 2.65 3.37 -26.90
CA TRP A 111 1.67 3.53 -25.83
C TRP A 111 0.41 4.29 -26.31
N ASP A 112 0.57 5.28 -27.19
CA ASP A 112 -0.52 6.09 -27.76
C ASP A 112 -1.39 5.35 -28.79
N GLN A 113 -1.03 4.10 -29.13
CA GLN A 113 -1.86 3.22 -29.94
C GLN A 113 -2.92 2.49 -29.13
N PHE A 114 -2.74 2.37 -27.81
CA PHE A 114 -3.76 1.86 -26.90
C PHE A 114 -4.70 2.99 -26.53
N VAL A 115 -5.98 2.84 -26.85
CA VAL A 115 -6.99 3.87 -26.61
C VAL A 115 -8.17 3.23 -25.94
N LEU A 116 -8.57 3.75 -24.79
CA LEU A 116 -9.82 3.38 -24.17
C LEU A 116 -10.93 4.27 -24.75
N ARG A 117 -12.06 3.70 -25.14
CA ARG A 117 -13.20 4.42 -25.72
C ARG A 117 -14.45 4.16 -24.90
N ASP A 118 -15.24 5.19 -24.63
CA ASP A 118 -16.57 5.06 -24.02
C ASP A 118 -17.69 4.93 -25.07
N ALA A 119 -18.93 4.75 -24.61
CA ALA A 119 -20.10 4.60 -25.46
C ALA A 119 -20.40 5.82 -26.34
N ASP A 120 -20.06 7.02 -25.85
CA ASP A 120 -20.29 8.29 -26.54
C ASP A 120 -19.18 8.63 -27.54
N GLY A 121 -18.18 7.77 -27.66
CA GLY A 121 -17.03 7.94 -28.55
C GLY A 121 -15.93 8.82 -27.98
N GLY A 122 -16.00 9.19 -26.69
CA GLY A 122 -14.90 9.77 -25.93
C GLY A 122 -13.72 8.81 -25.91
N THR A 123 -12.51 9.36 -26.00
CA THR A 123 -11.28 8.55 -26.09
C THR A 123 -10.26 8.98 -25.06
N TYR A 124 -9.66 8.01 -24.38
CA TYR A 124 -8.70 8.19 -23.31
C TYR A 124 -7.40 7.49 -23.68
N LEU A 125 -6.28 8.16 -23.46
CA LEU A 125 -4.95 7.59 -23.64
C LEU A 125 -4.39 7.09 -22.29
N PRO A 126 -3.47 6.12 -22.31
CA PRO A 126 -2.81 5.68 -21.09
C PRO A 126 -2.12 6.83 -20.38
N GLU A 127 -2.30 6.93 -19.07
CA GLU A 127 -1.69 7.94 -18.22
C GLU A 127 -0.21 7.60 -17.98
N THR A 128 0.65 8.31 -18.69
CA THR A 128 2.10 8.07 -18.69
C THR A 128 2.76 8.21 -17.32
N ARG A 129 2.16 8.96 -16.39
CA ARG A 129 2.66 9.09 -15.00
C ARG A 129 2.67 7.76 -14.24
N TYR A 130 1.77 6.84 -14.57
CA TYR A 130 1.67 5.52 -13.92
C TYR A 130 2.36 4.40 -14.71
N LEU A 131 2.76 4.66 -15.96
CA LEU A 131 3.33 3.61 -16.82
C LEU A 131 4.74 3.18 -16.43
N GLY A 132 5.46 3.95 -15.60
CA GLY A 132 6.88 3.71 -15.33
C GLY A 132 7.64 3.49 -16.64
N LYS A 133 8.10 2.24 -16.87
CA LYS A 133 8.55 1.77 -18.19
C LYS A 133 7.39 1.12 -18.95
N PHE A 134 7.04 1.67 -20.12
CA PHE A 134 6.01 1.12 -20.98
C PHE A 134 6.23 -0.39 -21.25
N PRO A 135 5.30 -1.27 -20.84
CA PRO A 135 5.55 -2.71 -20.82
C PRO A 135 5.73 -3.34 -22.20
N PHE A 136 5.12 -2.73 -23.23
CA PHE A 136 5.18 -3.23 -24.61
C PHE A 136 6.27 -2.56 -25.45
N ALA A 137 7.23 -1.86 -24.84
CA ALA A 137 8.29 -1.15 -25.57
C ALA A 137 9.23 -2.09 -26.34
N GLY A 138 9.47 -1.80 -27.62
CA GLY A 138 10.40 -2.54 -28.48
C GLY A 138 9.70 -3.51 -29.43
N VAL A 139 10.48 -4.39 -30.05
CA VAL A 139 9.97 -5.37 -31.04
C VAL A 139 9.39 -6.58 -30.31
N ILE A 140 8.20 -7.00 -30.73
CA ILE A 140 7.50 -8.21 -30.28
C ILE A 140 7.47 -9.18 -31.45
N TYR A 141 8.05 -10.37 -31.27
CA TYR A 141 8.07 -11.41 -32.28
C TYR A 141 6.91 -12.40 -32.08
N GLN A 142 6.60 -13.16 -33.12
CA GLN A 142 5.64 -14.26 -33.02
C GLN A 142 6.07 -15.23 -31.92
N GLY A 143 5.11 -15.66 -31.09
CA GLY A 143 5.37 -16.60 -30.00
C GLY A 143 6.08 -16.01 -28.77
N THR A 144 6.35 -14.70 -28.73
CA THR A 144 6.85 -14.01 -27.53
C THR A 144 5.81 -13.01 -27.01
N PRO A 145 4.72 -13.48 -26.37
CA PRO A 145 3.75 -12.57 -25.79
C PRO A 145 4.41 -11.71 -24.71
N ARG A 146 3.82 -10.53 -24.48
CA ARG A 146 4.19 -9.64 -23.39
C ARG A 146 2.97 -9.33 -22.57
N GLU A 147 3.18 -9.12 -21.29
CA GLU A 147 2.13 -8.71 -20.36
C GLU A 147 2.50 -7.37 -19.75
N GLY A 148 1.50 -6.58 -19.40
CA GLY A 148 1.70 -5.32 -18.75
C GLY A 148 0.42 -4.60 -18.41
N ARG A 149 0.53 -3.67 -17.47
CA ARG A 149 -0.57 -2.83 -17.03
C ARG A 149 -0.66 -1.55 -17.85
N LEU A 150 -1.87 -1.20 -18.26
CA LEU A 150 -2.24 0.11 -18.77
C LEU A 150 -3.13 0.80 -17.75
N THR A 151 -2.90 2.08 -17.52
CA THR A 151 -3.68 2.88 -16.57
C THR A 151 -4.28 4.07 -17.29
N TYR A 152 -5.56 4.36 -17.05
CA TYR A 152 -6.28 5.47 -17.69
C TYR A 152 -6.94 6.33 -16.63
N VAL A 153 -7.01 7.64 -16.88
CA VAL A 153 -7.90 8.55 -16.15
C VAL A 153 -9.09 8.82 -17.05
N VAL A 154 -10.28 8.45 -16.60
CA VAL A 154 -11.52 8.51 -17.35
C VAL A 154 -12.49 9.42 -16.62
N LEU A 155 -13.18 10.30 -17.34
CA LEU A 155 -14.21 11.18 -16.80
C LEU A 155 -15.53 10.86 -17.51
N VAL A 156 -16.35 10.02 -16.88
CA VAL A 156 -17.61 9.50 -17.43
C VAL A 156 -18.66 9.40 -16.33
N ASP A 157 -19.92 9.25 -16.71
CA ASP A 157 -20.97 8.86 -15.77
C ASP A 157 -20.71 7.41 -15.28
N PRO A 158 -20.91 7.07 -13.99
CA PRO A 158 -20.61 5.74 -13.47
C PRO A 158 -21.29 4.59 -14.23
N GLY A 159 -22.49 4.82 -14.77
CA GLY A 159 -23.25 3.86 -15.56
C GLY A 159 -22.72 3.63 -16.98
N ALA A 160 -21.71 4.37 -17.43
CA ALA A 160 -21.07 4.19 -18.74
C ALA A 160 -19.77 3.36 -18.67
N LEU A 161 -19.33 2.97 -17.47
CA LEU A 161 -18.09 2.22 -17.27
C LEU A 161 -18.15 0.80 -17.85
N ASP A 162 -19.35 0.20 -17.88
CA ASP A 162 -19.60 -1.13 -18.46
C ASP A 162 -19.50 -1.17 -20.00
N GLN A 163 -19.43 0.00 -20.63
CA GLN A 163 -19.35 0.15 -22.09
C GLN A 163 -17.94 0.56 -22.56
N LEU A 164 -16.96 0.54 -21.67
CA LEU A 164 -15.58 0.83 -22.04
C LEU A 164 -15.02 -0.24 -22.97
N THR A 165 -14.33 0.21 -24.02
CA THR A 165 -13.67 -0.65 -25.01
C THR A 165 -12.21 -0.28 -25.15
N LEU A 166 -11.31 -1.24 -24.99
CA LEU A 166 -9.90 -1.07 -25.32
C LEU A 166 -9.70 -1.22 -26.83
N ILE A 167 -9.03 -0.26 -27.45
CA ILE A 167 -8.72 -0.23 -28.88
C ILE A 167 -7.21 -0.21 -29.04
N LEU A 168 -6.68 -1.15 -29.81
CA LEU A 168 -5.32 -1.06 -30.33
C LEU A 168 -5.37 -0.58 -31.78
N ARG A 169 -4.88 0.64 -32.02
CA ARG A 169 -4.81 1.26 -33.35
C ARG A 169 -3.61 0.71 -34.11
N GLU A 170 -3.83 0.12 -35.28
CA GLU A 170 -2.71 -0.30 -36.11
C GLU A 170 -2.03 0.88 -36.83
N PRO A 171 -0.70 0.83 -37.08
CA PRO A 171 0.02 1.93 -37.72
C PRO A 171 -0.49 2.33 -39.10
N ARG A 172 -1.16 1.40 -39.81
CA ARG A 172 -1.67 1.60 -41.18
C ARG A 172 -3.13 2.10 -41.23
N GLY A 173 -3.75 2.36 -40.07
CA GLY A 173 -4.94 3.21 -39.94
C GLY A 173 -6.26 2.64 -40.47
N LEU A 174 -6.31 1.39 -40.92
CA LEU A 174 -7.53 0.74 -41.40
C LEU A 174 -8.02 -0.37 -40.47
N ASP A 175 -7.10 -1.16 -39.92
CA ASP A 175 -7.45 -2.21 -38.96
C ASP A 175 -7.27 -1.74 -37.52
N ARG A 176 -8.20 -2.19 -36.68
CA ARG A 176 -8.19 -1.96 -35.24
C ARG A 176 -8.65 -3.22 -34.54
N THR A 177 -7.94 -3.60 -33.48
CA THR A 177 -8.40 -4.66 -32.58
C THR A 177 -9.15 -3.97 -31.45
N GLU A 178 -10.43 -4.30 -31.28
CA GLU A 178 -11.27 -3.78 -30.20
C GLU A 178 -11.58 -4.89 -29.21
N VAL A 179 -11.45 -4.61 -27.92
CA VAL A 179 -11.69 -5.53 -26.82
C VAL A 179 -12.70 -4.88 -25.87
N ALA A 180 -13.91 -5.45 -25.81
CA ALA A 180 -14.90 -5.05 -24.83
C ALA A 180 -14.44 -5.46 -23.42
N LEU A 181 -14.68 -4.60 -22.43
CA LEU A 181 -14.30 -4.85 -21.04
C LEU A 181 -15.47 -5.46 -20.26
N ASP A 182 -15.97 -6.61 -20.74
CA ASP A 182 -17.19 -7.25 -20.23
C ASP A 182 -17.13 -7.60 -18.73
N ASP A 183 -15.93 -7.90 -18.21
CA ASP A 183 -15.68 -8.24 -16.80
C ASP A 183 -15.12 -7.03 -16.01
N PHE A 184 -15.38 -5.80 -16.47
CA PHE A 184 -14.99 -4.60 -15.74
C PHE A 184 -15.77 -4.46 -14.42
N TYR A 185 -15.08 -4.10 -13.35
CA TYR A 185 -15.70 -3.78 -12.07
C TYR A 185 -15.08 -2.55 -11.40
N LEU A 186 -15.83 -1.92 -10.50
CA LEU A 186 -15.29 -0.93 -9.59
C LEU A 186 -14.79 -1.64 -8.34
N ALA A 187 -13.54 -1.37 -7.96
CA ALA A 187 -13.00 -1.87 -6.70
C ALA A 187 -13.80 -1.27 -5.54
N GLU A 188 -14.25 -2.13 -4.64
CA GLU A 188 -15.00 -1.71 -3.46
C GLU A 188 -14.08 -0.92 -2.52
N LYS A 189 -14.57 0.22 -2.02
CA LYS A 189 -13.86 1.03 -1.03
C LYS A 189 -14.25 0.59 0.38
N VAL A 190 -13.26 0.19 1.18
CA VAL A 190 -13.42 -0.27 2.57
C VAL A 190 -12.34 0.34 3.47
N SER A 191 -12.60 0.50 4.76
CA SER A 191 -11.53 0.87 5.72
C SER A 191 -10.57 -0.29 5.98
N LEU A 192 -9.35 0.01 6.43
CA LEU A 192 -8.37 -1.00 6.86
C LEU A 192 -8.95 -1.93 7.93
N THR A 193 -9.65 -1.38 8.92
CA THR A 193 -10.25 -2.15 10.02
C THR A 193 -11.37 -3.07 9.52
N GLU A 194 -12.24 -2.60 8.64
CA GLU A 194 -13.29 -3.42 8.03
C GLU A 194 -12.69 -4.54 7.17
N ALA A 195 -11.69 -4.25 6.35
CA ALA A 195 -11.04 -5.23 5.49
C ALA A 195 -10.38 -6.36 6.30
N VAL A 196 -9.73 -6.03 7.41
CA VAL A 196 -9.12 -7.03 8.31
C VAL A 196 -10.19 -7.82 9.07
N THR A 197 -11.19 -7.14 9.65
CA THR A 197 -12.26 -7.80 10.43
C THR A 197 -13.13 -8.70 9.55
N GLY A 198 -13.36 -8.29 8.30
CA GLY A 198 -14.08 -9.07 7.29
C GLY A 198 -13.29 -10.23 6.70
N GLY A 199 -12.00 -10.38 7.06
CA GLY A 199 -11.13 -11.43 6.53
C GLY A 199 -10.79 -11.26 5.04
N MET A 200 -10.95 -10.04 4.50
CA MET A 200 -10.64 -9.73 3.10
C MET A 200 -9.13 -9.57 2.88
N ILE A 201 -8.42 -9.15 3.93
CA ILE A 201 -6.97 -9.03 3.97
C ILE A 201 -6.44 -9.52 5.31
N GLU A 202 -5.19 -9.98 5.32
CA GLU A 202 -4.40 -10.16 6.53
C GLU A 202 -3.34 -9.06 6.59
N VAL A 203 -3.01 -8.60 7.80
CA VAL A 203 -1.99 -7.57 7.99
C VAL A 203 -0.92 -8.01 8.97
N ALA A 204 0.32 -7.60 8.71
CA ALA A 204 1.40 -7.61 9.68
C ALA A 204 1.88 -6.17 9.90
N VAL A 205 1.83 -5.71 11.14
CA VAL A 205 2.20 -4.34 11.51
C VAL A 205 3.46 -4.40 12.37
N THR A 206 4.49 -3.65 11.97
CA THR A 206 5.79 -3.66 12.64
C THR A 206 6.26 -2.26 12.99
N GLY A 207 6.57 -2.00 14.25
CA GLY A 207 7.23 -0.77 14.71
C GLY A 207 8.51 -0.51 13.92
N GLN A 208 8.75 0.74 13.55
CA GLN A 208 10.01 1.14 12.89
C GLN A 208 10.67 2.31 13.63
N SER A 209 9.91 3.37 13.89
CA SER A 209 10.38 4.56 14.59
C SER A 209 9.23 5.28 15.29
N LEU A 210 9.53 6.40 15.97
CA LEU A 210 8.51 7.26 16.56
C LEU A 210 7.57 7.89 15.51
N GLU A 211 8.02 7.96 14.25
CA GLU A 211 7.32 8.65 13.16
C GLU A 211 6.68 7.69 12.15
N THR A 212 7.08 6.41 12.17
CA THR A 212 6.75 5.44 11.12
C THR A 212 6.48 4.05 11.66
N ILE A 213 5.53 3.37 11.01
CA ILE A 213 5.26 1.94 11.19
C ILE A 213 5.21 1.25 9.84
N GLY A 214 5.71 0.02 9.77
CA GLY A 214 5.58 -0.83 8.60
C GLY A 214 4.24 -1.55 8.61
N LEU A 215 3.55 -1.57 7.46
CA LEU A 215 2.33 -2.34 7.24
C LEU A 215 2.51 -3.24 6.02
N GLU A 216 2.49 -4.55 6.24
CA GLU A 216 2.39 -5.54 5.18
C GLU A 216 0.94 -5.99 5.05
N ILE A 217 0.35 -5.88 3.86
CA ILE A 217 -0.99 -6.33 3.52
C ILE A 217 -0.90 -7.57 2.64
N ARG A 218 -1.56 -8.66 3.05
CA ARG A 218 -1.70 -9.89 2.28
C ARG A 218 -3.16 -10.08 1.87
N PRO A 219 -3.46 -10.13 0.56
CA PRO A 219 -4.83 -10.26 0.07
C PRO A 219 -5.42 -11.65 0.36
N GLN A 220 -6.70 -11.68 0.75
CA GLN A 220 -7.55 -12.89 0.84
C GLN A 220 -8.83 -12.69 -0.01
N LEU A 221 -8.65 -12.09 -1.18
CA LEU A 221 -9.72 -11.56 -2.04
C LEU A 221 -9.60 -12.09 -3.48
N GLU A 222 -10.75 -12.23 -4.14
CA GLU A 222 -10.84 -12.61 -5.55
C GLU A 222 -10.81 -11.39 -6.49
N LEU A 223 -11.27 -10.24 -6.01
CA LEU A 223 -11.35 -8.98 -6.73
C LEU A 223 -10.63 -7.88 -5.96
N SER A 224 -10.01 -6.95 -6.67
CA SER A 224 -9.27 -5.83 -6.08
C SER A 224 -10.14 -4.98 -5.15
N LEU A 225 -9.56 -4.55 -4.04
CA LEU A 225 -10.18 -3.64 -3.07
C LEU A 225 -9.43 -2.32 -2.99
N GLU A 226 -10.17 -1.25 -2.75
CA GLU A 226 -9.61 0.03 -2.36
C GLU A 226 -9.67 0.17 -0.83
N VAL A 227 -8.53 0.05 -0.17
CA VAL A 227 -8.42 0.08 1.29
C VAL A 227 -8.03 1.49 1.75
N ASP A 228 -8.86 2.10 2.58
CA ASP A 228 -8.60 3.38 3.21
C ASP A 228 -7.97 3.19 4.59
N ILE A 229 -6.76 3.70 4.76
CA ILE A 229 -6.05 3.73 6.04
C ILE A 229 -6.34 5.10 6.65
N GLU A 230 -7.30 5.14 7.56
CA GLU A 230 -7.85 6.39 8.06
C GLU A 230 -6.92 7.09 9.05
N VAL A 231 -6.91 8.43 9.00
CA VAL A 231 -6.30 9.26 10.04
C VAL A 231 -6.93 8.91 11.39
N GLY A 232 -6.09 8.71 12.41
CA GLY A 232 -6.54 8.31 13.72
C GLY A 232 -6.61 6.80 13.94
N THR A 233 -6.36 5.96 12.93
CA THR A 233 -6.23 4.51 13.13
C THR A 233 -5.16 4.25 14.19
N LEU A 234 -5.53 3.53 15.26
CA LEU A 234 -4.63 3.17 16.34
C LEU A 234 -3.97 1.81 16.07
N PHE A 235 -2.70 1.70 16.41
CA PHE A 235 -1.96 0.45 16.46
C PHE A 235 -1.49 0.21 17.89
N LYS A 236 -1.97 -0.89 18.48
CA LYS A 236 -1.63 -1.33 19.83
C LYS A 236 -0.44 -2.28 19.78
N PRO A 237 0.58 -2.10 20.62
CA PRO A 237 1.73 -3.00 20.63
C PRO A 237 1.32 -4.37 21.18
N GLN A 238 1.91 -5.42 20.65
CA GLN A 238 1.73 -6.79 21.17
C GLN A 238 2.54 -7.05 22.45
N VAL A 239 3.40 -6.10 22.85
CA VAL A 239 4.27 -6.16 24.02
C VAL A 239 3.93 -5.02 24.97
N GLU A 240 3.77 -5.34 26.26
CA GLU A 240 3.51 -4.34 27.30
C GLU A 240 4.66 -3.33 27.44
N GLY A 241 4.32 -2.09 27.81
CA GLY A 241 5.29 -1.03 28.08
C GLY A 241 5.77 -0.26 26.84
N LEU A 242 5.23 -0.58 25.67
CA LEU A 242 5.39 0.19 24.44
C LEU A 242 4.24 1.18 24.25
N GLN A 243 4.50 2.28 23.55
CA GLN A 243 3.47 3.25 23.15
C GLN A 243 2.58 2.67 22.05
N ASP A 244 1.29 2.99 22.14
CA ASP A 244 0.37 2.93 21.02
C ASP A 244 0.80 3.93 19.94
N MET A 245 0.51 3.61 18.68
CA MET A 245 0.81 4.46 17.54
C MET A 245 -0.49 4.90 16.86
N VAL A 246 -0.59 6.18 16.50
CA VAL A 246 -1.76 6.74 15.80
C VAL A 246 -1.37 7.23 14.42
N VAL A 247 -2.15 6.86 13.40
CA VAL A 247 -1.94 7.34 12.01
C VAL A 247 -2.17 8.84 11.95
N ARG A 248 -1.13 9.57 11.51
CA ARG A 248 -1.17 11.03 11.31
C ARG A 248 -1.71 11.39 9.94
N THR A 249 -1.27 10.68 8.91
CA THR A 249 -1.59 10.95 7.51
C THR A 249 -2.32 9.76 6.93
N GLY A 250 -3.58 9.97 6.52
CA GLY A 250 -4.38 8.92 5.91
C GLY A 250 -3.86 8.57 4.53
N GLN A 251 -4.03 7.31 4.14
CA GLN A 251 -3.58 6.82 2.84
C GLN A 251 -4.59 5.83 2.29
N THR A 252 -4.93 5.98 1.01
CA THR A 252 -5.75 5.01 0.30
C THR A 252 -4.87 4.17 -0.64
N VAL A 253 -5.02 2.85 -0.58
CA VAL A 253 -4.24 1.91 -1.40
C VAL A 253 -5.15 0.93 -2.13
N VAL A 254 -4.71 0.44 -3.28
CA VAL A 254 -5.40 -0.63 -3.99
C VAL A 254 -4.71 -1.95 -3.66
N VAL A 255 -5.46 -2.89 -3.10
CA VAL A 255 -4.99 -4.23 -2.77
C VAL A 255 -5.51 -5.17 -3.86
N GLU A 256 -4.59 -5.79 -4.59
CA GLU A 256 -4.90 -6.66 -5.71
C GLU A 256 -4.83 -8.15 -5.30
N PRO A 257 -5.59 -9.04 -5.96
CA PRO A 257 -5.51 -10.47 -5.70
C PRO A 257 -4.08 -11.00 -5.86
N ASN A 258 -3.64 -11.84 -4.94
CA ASN A 258 -2.34 -12.54 -4.98
C ASN A 258 -1.09 -11.64 -4.96
N LEU A 259 -1.23 -10.34 -4.71
CA LEU A 259 -0.12 -9.41 -4.59
C LEU A 259 -0.05 -8.82 -3.18
N SER A 260 0.98 -9.20 -2.43
CA SER A 260 1.27 -8.57 -1.14
C SER A 260 1.80 -7.15 -1.36
N LEU A 261 1.40 -6.25 -0.46
CA LEU A 261 1.78 -4.84 -0.48
C LEU A 261 2.52 -4.50 0.81
N GLU A 262 3.65 -3.81 0.70
CA GLU A 262 4.38 -3.27 1.85
C GLU A 262 4.28 -1.75 1.81
N LEU A 263 3.91 -1.16 2.96
CA LEU A 263 3.69 0.27 3.14
C LEU A 263 4.46 0.75 4.37
N GLU A 264 4.86 2.01 4.32
CA GLU A 264 5.33 2.76 5.48
C GLU A 264 4.29 3.83 5.79
N LEU A 265 3.72 3.78 6.99
CA LEU A 265 2.67 4.72 7.41
C LEU A 265 3.26 5.77 8.35
N GLU A 266 2.87 7.03 8.13
CA GLU A 266 3.20 8.13 9.03
C GLU A 266 2.33 8.07 10.29
N VAL A 267 2.98 7.79 11.42
CA VAL A 267 2.35 7.65 12.73
C VAL A 267 3.00 8.57 13.75
N ALA A 268 2.37 8.72 14.90
CA ALA A 268 2.97 9.31 16.10
C ALA A 268 2.61 8.47 17.30
N CYS A 269 3.38 8.60 18.38
CA CYS A 269 3.14 7.83 19.59
C CYS A 269 2.01 8.46 20.42
N ALA A 270 1.14 7.67 21.02
CA ALA A 270 -0.01 8.19 21.78
C ALA A 270 0.22 8.24 23.29
N ASP A 271 1.17 7.49 23.87
CA ASP A 271 1.34 7.40 25.33
C ASP A 271 2.66 8.00 25.81
N MET A 272 2.64 9.25 26.26
CA MET A 272 3.86 10.03 26.52
C MET A 272 4.90 9.33 27.39
N HIS A 273 4.48 8.53 28.38
CA HIS A 273 5.37 7.93 29.36
C HIS A 273 5.88 6.52 29.02
N LEU A 274 5.39 5.89 27.95
CA LEU A 274 5.84 4.54 27.57
C LEU A 274 7.02 4.60 26.59
N THR A 275 7.64 3.45 26.34
CA THR A 275 8.78 3.39 25.40
C THR A 275 8.25 3.39 23.96
N GLY A 276 8.75 4.30 23.12
CA GLY A 276 8.42 4.25 21.69
C GLY A 276 9.02 3.02 20.99
N PRO A 277 8.54 2.65 19.79
CA PRO A 277 9.10 1.51 19.05
C PRO A 277 10.58 1.71 18.73
N ALA A 278 11.39 0.68 18.95
CA ALA A 278 12.82 0.65 18.61
C ALA A 278 13.09 -0.06 17.27
N GLY A 279 12.07 -0.70 16.69
CA GLY A 279 12.12 -1.38 15.40
C GLY A 279 11.87 -2.88 15.53
N GLY A 280 10.96 -3.40 14.70
CA GLY A 280 10.65 -4.82 14.58
C GLY A 280 9.61 -5.35 15.58
N GLU A 281 9.10 -4.52 16.49
CA GLU A 281 8.04 -4.92 17.41
C GLU A 281 6.71 -5.11 16.68
N GLY A 282 5.95 -6.14 17.05
CA GLY A 282 4.64 -6.41 16.45
C GLY A 282 3.55 -5.51 17.02
N TYR A 283 2.65 -5.06 16.14
CA TYR A 283 1.47 -4.28 16.50
C TYR A 283 0.19 -4.92 15.94
N THR A 284 -0.96 -4.57 16.52
CA THR A 284 -2.30 -4.92 16.05
C THR A 284 -3.14 -3.67 15.85
N ILE A 285 -4.09 -3.70 14.92
CA ILE A 285 -5.04 -2.61 14.74
C ILE A 285 -5.93 -2.52 16.00
N GLY A 286 -6.06 -1.32 16.56
CA GLY A 286 -6.97 -1.03 17.65
C GLY A 286 -8.41 -0.95 17.16
N GLU A 287 -9.34 -1.54 17.91
CA GLU A 287 -10.77 -1.54 17.57
C GLU A 287 -11.47 -0.24 17.99
N GLU A 288 -10.92 0.46 18.98
CA GLU A 288 -11.50 1.68 19.53
C GLU A 288 -11.03 2.90 18.74
N PRO A 289 -11.94 3.82 18.38
CA PRO A 289 -11.54 5.08 17.77
C PRO A 289 -10.76 5.94 18.79
N PRO A 290 -9.87 6.84 18.32
CA PRO A 290 -9.22 7.80 19.19
C PRO A 290 -10.25 8.77 19.81
N PRO A 291 -9.90 9.47 20.90
CA PRO A 291 -10.74 10.53 21.46
C PRO A 291 -11.12 11.58 20.41
N ASP A 292 -12.33 12.13 20.49
CA ASP A 292 -12.87 13.09 19.51
C ASP A 292 -11.95 14.30 19.30
N ASP A 293 -11.33 14.82 20.36
CA ASP A 293 -10.38 15.94 20.28
C ASP A 293 -9.13 15.55 19.48
N LEU A 294 -8.62 14.33 19.68
CA LEU A 294 -7.49 13.81 18.93
C LEU A 294 -7.85 13.67 17.46
N LEU A 295 -9.02 13.10 17.14
CA LEU A 295 -9.47 12.97 15.75
C LEU A 295 -9.61 14.35 15.06
N ARG A 296 -10.21 15.33 15.75
CA ARG A 296 -10.33 16.71 15.24
C ARG A 296 -8.97 17.36 15.00
N LEU A 297 -8.03 17.19 15.93
CA LEU A 297 -6.66 17.70 15.78
C LEU A 297 -5.97 17.07 14.57
N LEU A 298 -6.01 15.73 14.47
CA LEU A 298 -5.35 15.01 13.38
C LEU A 298 -5.94 15.38 12.01
N GLN A 299 -7.23 15.71 11.92
CA GLN A 299 -7.86 16.13 10.66
C GLN A 299 -7.62 17.61 10.30
N ALA A 300 -7.06 18.41 11.21
CA ALA A 300 -6.85 19.84 10.97
C ALA A 300 -5.73 20.10 9.93
N PRO A 301 -5.98 20.89 8.87
CA PRO A 301 -4.98 21.18 7.84
C PRO A 301 -3.70 21.84 8.37
N GLU A 302 -3.80 22.63 9.43
CA GLU A 302 -2.68 23.29 10.10
C GLU A 302 -1.80 22.28 10.85
N PHE A 303 -2.43 21.29 11.49
CA PHE A 303 -1.71 20.20 12.16
C PHE A 303 -0.92 19.36 11.14
N GLN A 304 -1.54 19.00 10.02
CA GLN A 304 -0.90 18.21 8.95
C GLN A 304 0.34 18.89 8.35
N LYS A 305 0.45 20.22 8.45
CA LYS A 305 1.60 20.99 7.96
C LYS A 305 2.66 21.27 9.03
N ALA A 306 2.36 21.00 10.30
CA ALA A 306 3.28 21.22 11.40
C ALA A 306 4.43 20.21 11.36
N GLU A 307 5.58 20.60 11.91
CA GLU A 307 6.70 19.67 12.07
C GLU A 307 6.34 18.53 13.04
N PHE A 308 6.92 17.35 12.85
CA PHE A 308 6.63 16.16 13.66
C PHE A 308 6.69 16.44 15.16
N ARG A 309 7.69 17.20 15.62
CA ARG A 309 7.84 17.56 17.03
C ARG A 309 6.61 18.25 17.61
N LEU A 310 6.04 19.21 16.88
CA LEU A 310 4.82 19.90 17.29
C LEU A 310 3.61 18.97 17.24
N GLN A 311 3.52 18.12 16.22
CA GLN A 311 2.46 17.12 16.11
C GLN A 311 2.49 16.15 17.29
N GLN A 312 3.66 15.60 17.62
CA GLN A 312 3.85 14.65 18.71
C GLN A 312 3.48 15.24 20.07
N PHE A 313 3.93 16.46 20.38
CA PHE A 313 3.54 17.11 21.64
C PHE A 313 2.06 17.48 21.69
N SER A 314 1.47 17.87 20.57
CA SER A 314 0.04 18.17 20.51
C SER A 314 -0.79 16.91 20.78
N ILE A 315 -0.38 15.76 20.24
CA ILE A 315 -1.02 14.46 20.51
C ILE A 315 -0.92 14.12 22.01
N TRP A 316 0.28 14.18 22.61
CA TRP A 316 0.46 13.93 24.05
C TRP A 316 -0.30 14.90 24.95
N THR A 317 -0.51 16.13 24.48
CA THR A 317 -1.35 17.10 25.21
C THR A 317 -2.79 16.59 25.32
N ILE A 318 -3.30 15.90 24.29
CA ILE A 318 -4.65 15.32 24.30
C ILE A 318 -4.70 14.01 25.09
N THR A 319 -3.76 13.10 24.83
CA THR A 319 -3.81 11.73 25.36
C THR A 319 -3.42 11.63 26.83
N ASP A 320 -2.39 12.39 27.26
CA ASP A 320 -1.85 12.33 28.62
C ASP A 320 -2.21 13.58 29.46
N ASN A 321 -2.58 14.70 28.82
CA ASN A 321 -2.87 15.99 29.46
C ASN A 321 -1.84 16.42 30.52
N PRO A 322 -0.53 16.43 30.19
CA PRO A 322 0.52 16.78 31.15
C PRO A 322 0.49 18.26 31.53
N GLY A 323 1.03 18.60 32.69
CA GLY A 323 1.44 19.97 32.99
C GLY A 323 2.67 20.37 32.18
N ARG A 324 2.95 21.68 32.07
CA ARG A 324 4.09 22.20 31.29
C ARG A 324 5.45 21.58 31.66
N ALA A 325 5.63 21.24 32.94
CA ALA A 325 6.87 20.65 33.46
C ALA A 325 6.95 19.12 33.32
N ASP A 326 5.83 18.47 32.94
CA ASP A 326 5.69 17.01 33.00
C ASP A 326 5.92 16.33 31.65
N TYR A 327 6.15 17.10 30.58
CA TYR A 327 6.47 16.54 29.26
C TYR A 327 7.77 15.75 29.28
N VAL A 328 7.73 14.53 28.73
CA VAL A 328 8.96 13.84 28.35
C VAL A 328 9.56 14.55 27.14
N GLY A 329 10.85 14.82 27.16
CA GLY A 329 11.48 15.54 26.06
C GLY A 329 11.64 14.69 24.80
N LEU A 330 11.55 15.33 23.63
CA LEU A 330 11.88 14.74 22.33
C LEU A 330 13.25 15.25 21.83
N GLY A 331 14.09 14.40 21.23
CA GLY A 331 15.39 14.81 20.68
C GLY A 331 16.22 13.68 20.06
N GLY A 332 17.03 13.99 19.04
CA GLY A 332 17.75 13.00 18.21
C GLY A 332 19.10 12.50 18.76
N THR A 333 19.59 13.02 19.90
CA THR A 333 20.93 12.69 20.43
C THR A 333 20.91 12.16 21.87
N GLY A 334 19.78 11.59 22.31
CA GLY A 334 19.64 10.96 23.62
C GLY A 334 19.34 11.91 24.78
N ILE A 335 19.19 13.21 24.51
CA ILE A 335 18.63 14.18 25.45
C ILE A 335 17.45 14.84 24.73
N GLY A 336 16.24 14.49 25.15
CA GLY A 336 15.05 15.17 24.69
C GLY A 336 14.81 16.48 25.43
N THR A 337 14.19 17.45 24.77
CA THR A 337 13.74 18.70 25.41
C THR A 337 12.21 18.77 25.43
N PRO A 338 11.59 19.27 26.51
CA PRO A 338 10.15 19.53 26.53
C PRO A 338 9.80 20.65 25.52
N PRO A 339 8.50 20.93 25.29
CA PRO A 339 8.09 22.09 24.51
C PRO A 339 8.64 23.39 25.11
N SER A 340 9.14 24.27 24.26
CA SER A 340 9.44 25.67 24.59
C SER A 340 8.15 26.50 24.69
N GLU A 341 8.25 27.70 25.26
CA GLU A 341 7.10 28.63 25.31
C GLU A 341 6.53 28.95 23.93
N LEU A 342 7.40 29.08 22.91
CA LEU A 342 6.96 29.27 21.53
C LEU A 342 6.19 28.06 21.00
N GLU A 343 6.64 26.84 21.33
CA GLU A 343 5.95 25.61 20.94
C GLU A 343 4.61 25.47 21.66
N PHE A 344 4.49 25.87 22.93
CA PHE A 344 3.19 25.91 23.62
C PHE A 344 2.20 26.87 22.93
N ASP A 345 2.67 28.04 22.50
CA ASP A 345 1.82 28.97 21.73
C ASP A 345 1.42 28.37 20.38
N GLN A 346 2.31 27.63 19.71
CA GLN A 346 1.99 26.92 18.47
C GLN A 346 0.99 25.79 18.69
N ILE A 347 1.16 24.98 19.74
CA ILE A 347 0.21 23.91 20.10
C ILE A 347 -1.17 24.52 20.38
N ARG A 348 -1.24 25.65 21.10
CA ARG A 348 -2.49 26.39 21.32
C ARG A 348 -3.17 26.75 19.99
N ASN A 349 -2.43 27.33 19.05
CA ASN A 349 -2.97 27.72 17.75
C ASN A 349 -3.47 26.50 16.95
N LEU A 350 -2.79 25.35 17.05
CA LEU A 350 -3.25 24.11 16.42
C LEU A 350 -4.59 23.64 17.00
N PHE A 351 -4.74 23.65 18.32
CA PHE A 351 -5.98 23.27 19.00
C PHE A 351 -7.12 24.21 18.64
N GLU A 352 -6.88 25.52 18.66
CA GLU A 352 -7.87 26.53 18.26
C GLU A 352 -8.30 26.36 16.80
N SER A 353 -7.36 26.09 15.88
CA SER A 353 -7.67 25.83 14.46
C SER A 353 -8.50 24.57 14.25
N ALA A 354 -8.32 23.56 15.12
CA ALA A 354 -9.11 22.33 15.15
C ALA A 354 -10.46 22.50 15.89
N GLY A 355 -10.74 23.69 16.46
CA GLY A 355 -11.95 23.95 17.23
C GLY A 355 -12.00 23.21 18.58
N ILE A 356 -10.85 22.95 19.19
CA ILE A 356 -10.70 22.26 20.48
C ILE A 356 -10.68 23.30 21.62
N ASP A 357 -11.45 23.04 22.68
CA ASP A 357 -11.47 23.90 23.88
C ASP A 357 -10.22 23.66 24.74
N LEU A 358 -9.53 24.74 25.08
CA LEU A 358 -8.27 24.72 25.82
C LEU A 358 -8.46 24.51 27.33
N THR A 359 -9.66 24.78 27.86
CA THR A 359 -9.93 24.82 29.31
C THR A 359 -9.65 23.48 30.00
N GLY A 360 -9.68 22.37 29.26
CA GLY A 360 -9.38 21.03 29.76
C GLY A 360 -7.90 20.64 29.77
N TYR A 361 -7.02 21.44 29.16
CA TYR A 361 -5.62 21.06 28.91
C TYR A 361 -4.64 21.82 29.80
N SER A 362 -4.05 21.10 30.76
CA SER A 362 -3.24 21.65 31.86
C SER A 362 -2.03 22.46 31.39
N ALA A 363 -1.43 22.11 30.26
CA ALA A 363 -0.30 22.83 29.70
C ALA A 363 -0.69 24.14 29.00
N LEU A 364 -1.95 24.27 28.55
CA LEU A 364 -2.42 25.34 27.67
C LEU A 364 -3.26 26.41 28.37
N GLY A 365 -3.83 26.07 29.55
CA GLY A 365 -4.66 26.95 30.39
C GLY A 365 -3.92 27.94 31.28
#